data_AF-A0A9R1R4J9-F1
#
_entry.id   AF-A0A9R1R4J9-F1
#
_cell.length_a   1.000
_cell.length_b   1.000
_cell.length_c   1.000
_cell.angle_alpha   90.00
_cell.angle_beta   90.00
_cell.angle_gamma   90.00
#
_symmetry.space_group_name_H-M   'P 1'
#
loop_
_entity.id
_entity.type
_entity.pdbx_description
1 polymer ?
#
loop_
_entity_poly.entity_id
_entity_poly.type
_entity_poly.pdbx_seq_one_letter_code
_entity_poly.pdbx_strand_id
1 'polypeptide(L)'
;MDLGWMGPNYSISTACATSNFCILNAANHIRRGEADVMLCGGSDAPLIPIGLGGFVACRALSQRNSDPTKASRPWDMDRDGFVMGEGAGVLVLEELEHAKQRGATIYAEFLGGSFTCDAYHMTEPHPEGTGITLCIEKALADSGVAREEINYVNAHATSTQSGDLKEYEAIVRCFGQNPQLRVNSTKSMTGHLIGAAGGIEAVACIQVRSSCLL
;
A
#
# COMPACT_ATOMS: atom_id res chain seq x y z
N MET A 1 26.30 6.90 -4.55
CA MET A 1 27.32 7.96 -4.36
C MET A 1 27.21 9.02 -5.44
N ASP A 2 26.83 8.66 -6.66
CA ASP A 2 26.85 9.53 -7.84
C ASP A 2 25.94 10.78 -7.78
N LEU A 3 24.93 10.77 -6.91
CA LEU A 3 24.01 11.91 -6.71
C LEU A 3 24.39 12.83 -5.54
N GLY A 4 25.43 12.49 -4.76
CA GLY A 4 25.92 13.33 -3.65
C GLY A 4 24.99 13.46 -2.45
N TRP A 5 23.93 12.64 -2.34
CA TRP A 5 23.00 12.68 -1.20
C TRP A 5 23.64 12.11 0.07
N MET A 6 23.44 12.81 1.19
CA MET A 6 24.06 12.51 2.49
C MET A 6 23.05 12.16 3.61
N GLY A 7 21.75 12.19 3.30
CA GLY A 7 20.70 11.82 4.26
C GLY A 7 20.61 10.31 4.49
N PRO A 8 19.65 9.86 5.33
CA PRO A 8 19.40 8.44 5.58
C PRO A 8 19.20 7.65 4.28
N ASN A 9 19.95 6.56 4.13
CA ASN A 9 19.93 5.74 2.91
C ASN A 9 20.05 4.25 3.27
N TYR A 10 18.97 3.50 3.06
CA TYR A 10 18.88 2.09 3.37
C TYR A 10 17.72 1.43 2.60
N SER A 11 17.74 0.10 2.54
CA SER A 11 16.64 -0.70 2.01
C SER A 11 15.81 -1.27 3.15
N ILE A 12 14.49 -1.28 2.98
CA ILE A 12 13.57 -2.00 3.86
C ILE A 12 13.05 -3.24 3.12
N SER A 13 12.83 -4.34 3.84
CA SER A 13 12.18 -5.54 3.31
C SER A 13 11.15 -6.04 4.32
N THR A 14 9.87 -5.82 4.00
CA THR A 14 8.71 -6.28 4.78
C THR A 14 7.69 -6.96 3.88
N ALA A 15 8.20 -7.76 2.94
CA ALA A 15 7.42 -8.45 1.91
C ALA A 15 6.51 -7.45 1.15
N CYS A 16 5.22 -7.75 1.03
CA CYS A 16 4.23 -6.97 0.28
C CYS A 16 4.02 -5.55 0.81
N ALA A 17 4.39 -5.28 2.06
CA ALA A 17 4.26 -3.97 2.70
C ALA A 17 5.51 -3.07 2.53
N THR A 18 6.56 -3.55 1.84
CA THR A 18 7.86 -2.88 1.76
C THR A 18 7.75 -1.41 1.35
N SER A 19 7.05 -1.10 0.26
CA SER A 19 6.91 0.29 -0.19
C SER A 19 6.18 1.18 0.85
N ASN A 20 5.16 0.66 1.54
CA ASN A 20 4.48 1.42 2.59
C ASN A 20 5.43 1.72 3.74
N PHE A 21 6.27 0.74 4.10
CA PHE A 21 7.34 0.94 5.09
C PHE A 21 8.32 2.02 4.65
N CYS A 22 8.80 1.99 3.41
CA CYS A 22 9.71 3.00 2.88
C CYS A 22 9.09 4.41 2.94
N ILE A 23 7.83 4.56 2.53
CA ILE A 23 7.13 5.85 2.50
C ILE A 23 6.99 6.44 3.91
N LEU A 24 6.45 5.69 4.87
CA LEU A 24 6.25 6.22 6.22
C LEU A 24 7.57 6.38 6.99
N ASN A 25 8.61 5.56 6.75
CA ASN A 25 9.93 5.82 7.33
C ASN A 25 10.57 7.10 6.76
N ALA A 26 10.45 7.36 5.45
CA ALA A 26 10.92 8.60 4.85
C ALA A 26 10.19 9.82 5.42
N ALA A 27 8.86 9.76 5.54
CA ALA A 27 8.08 10.80 6.19
C ALA A 27 8.54 11.04 7.64
N ASN A 28 8.86 9.98 8.40
CA ASN A 28 9.33 10.10 9.77
C ASN A 28 10.73 10.73 9.88
N HIS A 29 11.65 10.44 8.96
CA HIS A 29 12.94 11.12 8.90
C HIS A 29 12.76 12.64 8.65
N ILE A 30 11.87 13.01 7.73
CA ILE A 30 11.55 14.41 7.45
C ILE A 30 10.91 15.08 8.67
N ARG A 31 9.91 14.45 9.30
CA ARG A 31 9.25 14.96 10.53
C ARG A 31 10.22 15.16 11.70
N ARG A 32 11.31 14.39 11.76
CA ARG A 32 12.36 14.51 12.78
C ARG A 32 13.46 15.52 12.42
N GLY A 33 13.39 16.14 11.24
CA GLY A 33 14.41 17.07 10.76
C GLY A 33 15.72 16.38 10.36
N GLU A 34 15.69 15.08 10.08
CA GLU A 34 16.88 14.31 9.67
C GLU A 34 17.16 14.43 8.16
N ALA A 35 16.16 14.85 7.37
CA ALA A 35 16.27 15.13 5.94
C ALA A 35 15.18 16.12 5.51
N ASP A 36 15.48 16.99 4.53
CA ASP A 36 14.46 17.87 3.92
C ASP A 36 13.72 17.19 2.77
N VAL A 37 14.40 16.28 2.06
CA VAL A 37 13.91 15.56 0.88
C VAL A 37 14.32 14.09 0.97
N MET A 38 13.39 13.18 0.68
CA MET A 38 13.67 11.75 0.58
C MET A 38 12.98 11.11 -0.61
N LEU A 39 13.72 10.23 -1.29
CA LEU A 39 13.17 9.33 -2.30
C LEU A 39 12.70 8.05 -1.59
N CYS A 40 11.44 7.65 -1.79
CA CYS A 40 10.87 6.48 -1.13
C CYS A 40 9.87 5.73 -2.00
N GLY A 41 9.74 4.42 -1.77
CA GLY A 41 8.84 3.56 -2.52
C GLY A 41 9.42 2.16 -2.63
N GLY A 42 9.23 1.52 -3.78
CA GLY A 42 9.79 0.20 -4.03
C GLY A 42 9.76 -0.19 -5.50
N SER A 43 10.64 -1.12 -5.84
CA SER A 43 10.70 -1.80 -7.12
C SER A 43 10.82 -3.29 -6.87
N ASP A 44 10.14 -4.10 -7.67
CA ASP A 44 10.23 -5.55 -7.57
C ASP A 44 10.08 -6.19 -8.96
N ALA A 45 10.88 -7.23 -9.20
CA ALA A 45 10.86 -8.02 -10.43
C ALA A 45 10.92 -9.53 -10.09
N PRO A 46 9.86 -10.07 -9.46
CA PRO A 46 9.88 -11.42 -8.91
C PRO A 46 9.48 -12.53 -9.90
N LEU A 47 9.21 -12.23 -11.18
CA LEU A 47 8.83 -13.22 -12.21
C LEU A 47 10.04 -14.02 -12.72
N ILE A 48 10.67 -14.73 -11.80
CA ILE A 48 11.74 -15.69 -12.07
C ILE A 48 11.27 -17.10 -11.67
N PRO A 49 11.82 -18.19 -12.26
CA PRO A 49 11.33 -19.55 -12.02
C PRO A 49 11.22 -19.93 -10.54
N ILE A 50 12.18 -19.51 -9.72
CA ILE A 50 12.19 -19.77 -8.27
C ILE A 50 11.11 -18.95 -7.53
N GLY A 51 10.90 -17.69 -7.90
CA GLY A 51 9.89 -16.82 -7.31
C GLY A 51 8.49 -17.33 -7.61
N LEU A 52 8.21 -17.60 -8.88
CA LEU A 52 6.94 -18.18 -9.32
C LEU A 52 6.70 -19.55 -8.67
N GLY A 53 7.69 -20.45 -8.71
CA GLY A 53 7.60 -21.78 -8.12
C GLY A 53 7.32 -21.76 -6.61
N GLY A 54 7.91 -20.81 -5.88
CA GLY A 54 7.65 -20.62 -4.46
C GLY A 54 6.19 -20.27 -4.17
N PHE A 55 5.62 -19.29 -4.89
CA PHE A 55 4.21 -18.90 -4.68
C PHE A 55 3.20 -19.96 -5.16
N VAL A 56 3.54 -20.73 -6.21
CA VAL A 56 2.76 -21.91 -6.60
C VAL A 56 2.75 -22.95 -5.47
N ALA A 57 3.91 -23.24 -4.87
CA ALA A 57 4.01 -24.20 -3.77
C ALA A 57 3.20 -23.77 -2.53
N CYS A 58 3.14 -22.46 -2.25
CA CYS A 58 2.30 -21.88 -1.21
C CYS A 58 0.80 -21.86 -1.54
N ARG A 59 0.41 -22.25 -2.77
CA ARG A 59 -0.98 -22.16 -3.27
C ARG A 59 -1.58 -20.75 -3.17
N ALA A 60 -0.74 -19.73 -3.34
CA ALA A 60 -1.13 -18.34 -3.17
C ALA A 60 -1.58 -17.66 -4.49
N LEU A 61 -1.22 -18.26 -5.63
CA LEU A 61 -1.53 -17.73 -6.96
C LEU A 61 -2.89 -18.19 -7.46
N SER A 62 -3.56 -17.33 -8.21
CA SER A 62 -4.76 -17.70 -8.97
C SER A 62 -4.46 -18.86 -9.92
N GLN A 63 -5.41 -19.80 -10.05
CA GLN A 63 -5.33 -20.92 -10.98
C GLN A 63 -6.16 -20.70 -12.24
N ARG A 64 -6.73 -19.51 -12.41
CA ARG A 64 -7.57 -19.10 -13.55
C ARG A 64 -6.74 -18.86 -14.83
N ASN A 65 -6.06 -19.91 -15.28
CA ASN A 65 -5.21 -19.88 -16.47
C ASN A 65 -6.01 -19.82 -17.78
N SER A 66 -7.32 -20.14 -17.76
CA SER A 66 -8.20 -20.08 -18.93
C SER A 66 -8.72 -18.67 -19.25
N ASP A 67 -8.70 -17.75 -18.28
CA ASP A 67 -9.06 -16.33 -18.45
C ASP A 67 -8.10 -15.44 -17.63
N PRO A 68 -6.80 -15.43 -17.99
CA PRO A 68 -5.76 -14.80 -17.17
C PRO A 68 -5.94 -13.29 -17.03
N THR A 69 -6.54 -12.64 -18.03
CA THR A 69 -6.84 -11.19 -18.01
C THR A 69 -7.89 -10.79 -16.97
N LYS A 70 -8.64 -11.76 -16.41
CA LYS A 70 -9.64 -11.52 -15.35
C LYS A 70 -9.32 -12.23 -14.04
N ALA A 71 -8.09 -12.74 -13.91
CA ALA A 71 -7.66 -13.55 -12.77
C ALA A 71 -7.39 -12.72 -11.51
N SER A 72 -6.91 -11.48 -11.62
CA SER A 72 -6.89 -10.57 -10.47
C SER A 72 -8.25 -9.93 -10.31
N ARG A 73 -8.95 -10.30 -9.25
CA ARG A 73 -10.35 -9.94 -8.99
C ARG A 73 -10.59 -9.77 -7.49
N PRO A 74 -10.08 -8.67 -6.90
CA PRO A 74 -10.27 -8.37 -5.50
C PRO A 74 -11.76 -8.39 -5.11
N TRP A 75 -12.08 -9.06 -4.00
CA TRP A 75 -13.43 -9.26 -3.45
C TRP A 75 -14.45 -10.02 -4.32
N ASP A 76 -14.09 -10.46 -5.52
CA ASP A 76 -14.98 -11.27 -6.35
C ASP A 76 -15.30 -12.60 -5.67
N MET A 77 -16.53 -13.11 -5.87
CA MET A 77 -17.01 -14.37 -5.26
C MET A 77 -16.14 -15.56 -5.67
N ASP A 78 -15.62 -15.56 -6.90
CA ASP A 78 -14.85 -16.66 -7.48
C ASP A 78 -13.33 -16.36 -7.49
N ARG A 79 -12.86 -15.48 -6.60
CA ARG A 79 -11.43 -15.21 -6.42
C ARG A 79 -10.72 -16.42 -5.80
N ASP A 80 -9.52 -16.73 -6.30
CA ASP A 80 -8.81 -17.96 -5.98
C ASP A 80 -7.31 -17.77 -5.69
N GLY A 81 -6.85 -16.53 -5.57
CA GLY A 81 -5.45 -16.18 -5.33
C GLY A 81 -5.02 -14.94 -6.10
N PHE A 82 -3.80 -14.48 -5.84
CA PHE A 82 -3.29 -13.28 -6.50
C PHE A 82 -2.65 -13.60 -7.85
N VAL A 83 -2.54 -12.59 -8.71
CA VAL A 83 -1.74 -12.64 -9.95
C VAL A 83 -0.44 -11.90 -9.67
N MET A 84 0.70 -12.55 -9.89
CA MET A 84 2.01 -11.94 -9.64
C MET A 84 2.33 -10.89 -10.71
N GLY A 85 2.83 -9.73 -10.29
CA GLY A 85 3.27 -8.66 -11.18
C GLY A 85 4.65 -8.13 -10.82
N GLU A 86 5.16 -7.25 -11.66
CA GLU A 86 6.44 -6.55 -11.48
C GLU A 86 6.23 -5.06 -11.71
N GLY A 87 7.11 -4.24 -11.15
CA GLY A 87 7.11 -2.82 -11.43
C GLY A 87 7.83 -2.01 -10.36
N ALA A 88 7.69 -0.70 -10.47
CA ALA A 88 8.26 0.23 -9.52
C ALA A 88 7.32 1.41 -9.32
N GLY A 89 7.23 1.87 -8.07
CA GLY A 89 6.53 3.10 -7.71
C GLY A 89 7.36 3.84 -6.69
N VAL A 90 7.68 5.09 -6.99
CA VAL A 90 8.58 5.92 -6.19
C VAL A 90 7.99 7.31 -6.06
N LEU A 91 8.10 7.88 -4.86
CA LEU A 91 7.70 9.22 -4.49
C LEU A 91 8.93 10.01 -4.08
N VAL A 92 8.91 11.31 -4.36
CA VAL A 92 9.76 12.30 -3.69
C VAL A 92 8.93 12.92 -2.59
N LEU A 93 9.28 12.64 -1.35
CA LEU A 93 8.71 13.33 -0.18
C LEU A 93 9.63 14.46 0.22
N GLU A 94 9.04 15.56 0.66
CA GLU A 94 9.75 16.78 0.99
C GLU A 94 9.02 17.53 2.10
N GLU A 95 9.79 18.19 2.96
CA GLU A 95 9.26 19.09 3.99
C GLU A 95 8.43 20.21 3.31
N LEU A 96 7.24 20.47 3.84
CA LEU A 96 6.24 21.30 3.16
C LEU A 96 6.70 22.75 2.98
N GLU A 97 7.31 23.35 4.00
CA GLU A 97 7.80 24.72 3.92
C GLU A 97 9.02 24.84 3.02
N HIS A 98 9.93 23.87 3.03
CA HIS A 98 11.04 23.75 2.09
C HIS A 98 10.53 23.66 0.64
N ALA A 99 9.55 22.81 0.37
CA ALA A 99 8.91 22.67 -0.94
C ALA A 99 8.26 24.00 -1.40
N LYS A 100 7.55 24.69 -0.51
CA LYS A 100 6.93 26.00 -0.79
C LYS A 100 7.98 27.07 -1.09
N GLN A 101 9.05 27.15 -0.30
CA GLN A 101 10.11 28.15 -0.46
C GLN A 101 10.78 28.07 -1.83
N ARG A 102 10.99 26.85 -2.35
CA ARG A 102 11.56 26.66 -3.69
C ARG A 102 10.53 26.64 -4.83
N GLY A 103 9.24 26.83 -4.53
CA GLY A 103 8.15 26.85 -5.52
C GLY A 103 7.86 25.48 -6.15
N ALA A 104 8.02 24.38 -5.41
CA ALA A 104 7.74 23.04 -5.91
C ALA A 104 6.24 22.81 -6.19
N THR A 105 5.93 22.01 -7.22
CA THR A 105 4.56 21.51 -7.43
C THR A 105 4.22 20.45 -6.39
N ILE A 106 3.19 20.69 -5.58
CA ILE A 106 2.76 19.78 -4.52
C ILE A 106 1.62 18.89 -5.04
N TYR A 107 1.89 17.59 -5.18
CA TYR A 107 0.92 16.62 -5.67
C TYR A 107 0.03 16.02 -4.59
N ALA A 108 0.44 16.04 -3.34
CA ALA A 108 -0.31 15.57 -2.17
C ALA A 108 0.43 15.96 -0.89
N GLU A 109 -0.28 15.94 0.23
CA GLU A 109 0.30 16.06 1.56
C GLU A 109 0.23 14.71 2.26
N PHE A 110 1.34 14.27 2.85
CA PHE A 110 1.37 13.05 3.66
C PHE A 110 0.99 13.42 5.09
N LEU A 111 -0.22 13.03 5.51
CA LEU A 111 -0.75 13.42 6.82
C LEU A 111 -0.32 12.46 7.93
N GLY A 112 -0.20 11.16 7.65
CA GLY A 112 0.26 10.18 8.64
C GLY A 112 0.14 8.74 8.17
N GLY A 113 0.58 7.81 9.01
CA GLY A 113 0.48 6.39 8.73
C GLY A 113 0.86 5.52 9.93
N SER A 114 0.68 4.20 9.80
CA SER A 114 1.15 3.27 10.82
C SER A 114 1.52 1.91 10.24
N PHE A 115 2.16 1.09 11.08
CA PHE A 115 2.38 -0.33 10.81
C PHE A 115 2.07 -1.14 12.06
N THR A 116 1.55 -2.35 11.85
CA THR A 116 1.28 -3.35 12.88
C THR A 116 1.74 -4.74 12.41
N CYS A 117 1.69 -5.73 13.29
CA CYS A 117 1.89 -7.13 12.96
C CYS A 117 0.80 -7.93 13.66
N ASP A 118 0.15 -8.84 12.94
CA ASP A 118 -0.94 -9.65 13.46
C ASP A 118 -0.49 -10.65 14.53
N ALA A 119 0.80 -11.03 14.54
CA ALA A 119 1.40 -11.99 15.48
C ALA A 119 0.59 -13.30 15.63
N TYR A 120 -0.07 -13.73 14.55
CA TYR A 120 -1.04 -14.83 14.56
C TYR A 120 -0.62 -16.00 13.67
N HIS A 121 -0.50 -15.75 12.36
CA HIS A 121 -0.15 -16.76 11.37
C HIS A 121 0.83 -16.16 10.36
N MET A 122 1.59 -17.02 9.67
CA MET A 122 2.62 -16.57 8.73
C MET A 122 2.04 -15.85 7.50
N THR A 123 0.89 -16.32 7.02
CA THR A 123 0.29 -15.85 5.76
C THR A 123 -1.18 -15.45 5.88
N GLU A 124 -1.82 -15.79 7.01
CA GLU A 124 -3.25 -15.50 7.21
C GLU A 124 -3.39 -14.34 8.20
N PRO A 125 -4.30 -13.40 7.93
CA PRO A 125 -4.60 -12.36 8.88
C PRO A 125 -5.24 -12.96 10.13
N HIS A 126 -5.22 -12.22 11.24
CA HIS A 126 -5.96 -12.59 12.43
C HIS A 126 -7.46 -12.78 12.08
N PRO A 127 -8.15 -13.82 12.56
CA PRO A 127 -9.53 -14.14 12.17
C PRO A 127 -10.55 -13.03 12.46
N GLU A 128 -10.25 -12.20 13.46
CA GLU A 128 -11.05 -11.03 13.85
C GLU A 128 -10.63 -9.72 13.13
N GLY A 129 -9.67 -9.76 12.20
CA GLY A 129 -9.18 -8.57 11.48
C GLY A 129 -8.55 -7.49 12.39
N THR A 130 -8.13 -7.87 13.60
CA THR A 130 -7.71 -6.95 14.67
C THR A 130 -6.43 -6.21 14.34
N GLY A 131 -5.45 -6.85 13.71
CA GLY A 131 -4.21 -6.18 13.34
C GLY A 131 -4.39 -5.14 12.23
N ILE A 132 -5.27 -5.42 11.26
CA ILE A 132 -5.68 -4.47 10.20
C ILE A 132 -6.44 -3.28 10.82
N THR A 133 -7.43 -3.56 11.66
CA THR A 133 -8.21 -2.54 12.37
C THR A 133 -7.29 -1.63 13.20
N LEU A 134 -6.37 -2.21 13.97
CA LEU A 134 -5.40 -1.47 14.77
C LEU A 134 -4.47 -0.61 13.90
N CYS A 135 -4.05 -1.11 12.74
CA CYS A 135 -3.23 -0.35 11.80
C CYS A 135 -3.96 0.90 11.30
N ILE A 136 -5.23 0.75 10.91
CA ILE A 136 -6.07 1.86 10.44
C ILE A 136 -6.28 2.88 11.56
N GLU A 137 -6.67 2.43 12.76
CA GLU A 137 -6.90 3.31 13.91
C GLU A 137 -5.65 4.10 14.31
N LYS A 138 -4.48 3.45 14.31
CA LYS A 138 -3.20 4.13 14.59
C LYS A 138 -2.81 5.11 13.47
N ALA A 139 -3.11 4.79 12.21
CA ALA A 139 -2.83 5.69 11.09
C ALA A 139 -3.73 6.94 11.15
N LEU A 140 -5.02 6.77 11.47
CA LEU A 140 -5.93 7.88 11.73
C LEU A 140 -5.42 8.76 12.88
N ALA A 141 -5.02 8.14 13.99
CA ALA A 141 -4.46 8.86 15.13
C ALA A 141 -3.17 9.63 14.81
N ASP A 142 -2.24 9.04 14.05
CA ASP A 142 -1.00 9.73 13.61
C ASP A 142 -1.30 10.88 12.65
N SER A 143 -2.28 10.70 11.76
CA SER A 143 -2.66 11.71 10.77
C SER A 143 -3.47 12.88 11.34
N GLY A 144 -4.17 12.66 12.47
CA GLY A 144 -5.13 13.63 13.02
C GLY A 144 -6.40 13.81 12.19
N VAL A 145 -6.58 13.05 11.11
CA VAL A 145 -7.74 13.13 10.20
C VAL A 145 -8.93 12.38 10.82
N ALA A 146 -10.12 12.98 10.78
CA ALA A 146 -11.33 12.31 11.23
C ALA A 146 -11.71 11.20 10.24
N ARG A 147 -12.22 10.06 10.75
CA ARG A 147 -12.60 8.92 9.90
C ARG A 147 -13.66 9.30 8.85
N GLU A 148 -14.49 10.28 9.16
CA GLU A 148 -15.57 10.79 8.30
C GLU A 148 -15.03 11.59 7.10
N GLU A 149 -13.81 12.13 7.20
CA GLU A 149 -13.14 12.88 6.14
C GLU A 149 -12.50 11.95 5.10
N ILE A 150 -12.25 10.69 5.45
CA ILE A 150 -11.73 9.69 4.50
C ILE A 150 -12.84 9.25 3.56
N ASN A 151 -12.67 9.55 2.27
CA ASN A 151 -13.63 9.23 1.21
C ASN A 151 -13.11 8.21 0.18
N TYR A 152 -11.84 7.82 0.26
CA TYR A 152 -11.25 6.86 -0.66
C TYR A 152 -10.22 5.97 0.03
N VAL A 153 -10.31 4.66 -0.22
CA VAL A 153 -9.35 3.65 0.22
C VAL A 153 -8.97 2.79 -0.99
N ASN A 154 -7.68 2.81 -1.33
CA ASN A 154 -7.10 1.81 -2.21
C ASN A 154 -6.55 0.68 -1.34
N ALA A 155 -7.27 -0.44 -1.32
CA ALA A 155 -7.03 -1.56 -0.42
C ALA A 155 -5.94 -2.50 -0.93
N HIS A 156 -5.37 -3.28 -0.02
CA HIS A 156 -4.39 -4.31 -0.35
C HIS A 156 -5.00 -5.44 -1.19
N ALA A 157 -6.18 -5.92 -0.84
CA ALA A 157 -7.05 -6.89 -1.52
C ALA A 157 -6.38 -7.67 -2.67
N THR A 158 -5.74 -8.78 -2.31
CA THR A 158 -4.91 -9.58 -3.20
C THR A 158 -5.69 -10.60 -4.02
N SER A 159 -7.03 -10.57 -4.00
CA SER A 159 -7.86 -11.64 -4.58
C SER A 159 -7.76 -12.96 -3.81
N THR A 160 -7.40 -12.90 -2.53
CA THR A 160 -7.36 -14.09 -1.65
C THR A 160 -8.64 -14.18 -0.84
N GLN A 161 -9.09 -15.40 -0.53
CA GLN A 161 -10.38 -15.59 0.14
C GLN A 161 -10.38 -14.98 1.55
N SER A 162 -9.40 -15.36 2.37
CA SER A 162 -9.27 -14.87 3.76
C SER A 162 -8.87 -13.39 3.83
N GLY A 163 -7.84 -12.99 3.07
CA GLY A 163 -7.29 -11.63 3.13
C GLY A 163 -8.30 -10.55 2.75
N ASP A 164 -8.92 -10.69 1.57
CA ASP A 164 -9.88 -9.70 1.06
C ASP A 164 -11.10 -9.54 2.00
N LEU A 165 -11.59 -10.65 2.58
CA LEU A 165 -12.73 -10.62 3.49
C LEU A 165 -12.38 -9.89 4.79
N LYS A 166 -11.23 -10.20 5.38
CA LYS A 166 -10.81 -9.60 6.66
C LYS A 166 -10.45 -8.12 6.51
N GLU A 167 -9.85 -7.74 5.39
CA GLU A 167 -9.62 -6.34 5.08
C GLU A 167 -10.93 -5.58 4.90
N TYR A 168 -11.90 -6.14 4.18
CA TYR A 168 -13.22 -5.53 4.01
C TYR A 168 -13.93 -5.33 5.36
N GLU A 169 -13.97 -6.36 6.21
CA GLU A 169 -14.56 -6.29 7.55
C GLU A 169 -13.89 -5.20 8.41
N ALA A 170 -12.57 -5.09 8.36
CA ALA A 170 -11.82 -4.06 9.08
C ALA A 170 -12.13 -2.64 8.56
N ILE A 171 -12.20 -2.45 7.24
CA ILE A 171 -12.60 -1.17 6.64
C ILE A 171 -14.00 -0.77 7.11
N VAL A 172 -14.97 -1.68 7.04
CA VAL A 172 -16.35 -1.42 7.51
C VAL A 172 -16.36 -1.09 9.01
N ARG A 173 -15.57 -1.78 9.82
CA ARG A 173 -15.45 -1.52 11.26
C ARG A 173 -14.88 -0.13 11.56
N CYS A 174 -13.84 0.29 10.84
CA CYS A 174 -13.15 1.56 11.09
C CYS A 174 -13.97 2.76 10.58
N PHE A 175 -14.51 2.66 9.37
CA PHE A 175 -15.15 3.78 8.67
C PHE A 175 -16.68 3.76 8.70
N GLY A 176 -17.28 2.68 9.21
CA GLY A 176 -18.73 2.56 9.35
C GLY A 176 -19.48 2.61 8.01
N GLN A 177 -20.69 3.17 8.05
CA GLN A 177 -21.52 3.40 6.86
C GLN A 177 -21.26 4.81 6.29
N ASN A 178 -20.01 5.23 6.12
CA ASN A 178 -19.72 6.47 5.39
C ASN A 178 -20.19 6.29 3.93
N PRO A 179 -21.27 6.93 3.47
CA PRO A 179 -21.82 6.69 2.13
C PRO A 179 -20.94 7.28 1.02
N GLN A 180 -19.98 8.14 1.38
CA GLN A 180 -19.03 8.73 0.45
C GLN A 180 -17.76 7.88 0.27
N LEU A 181 -17.51 6.93 1.17
CA LEU A 181 -16.30 6.10 1.10
C LEU A 181 -16.34 5.21 -0.13
N ARG A 182 -15.34 5.39 -1.00
CA ARG A 182 -15.07 4.54 -2.15
C ARG A 182 -13.89 3.64 -1.85
N VAL A 183 -14.04 2.35 -2.12
CA VAL A 183 -12.99 1.36 -1.93
C VAL A 183 -12.71 0.68 -3.25
N ASN A 184 -11.44 0.58 -3.62
CA ASN A 184 -11.00 -0.22 -4.76
C ASN A 184 -9.68 -0.92 -4.45
N SER A 185 -9.16 -1.68 -5.42
CA SER A 185 -7.78 -2.14 -5.37
C SER A 185 -7.15 -2.08 -6.76
N THR A 186 -6.02 -1.38 -6.82
CA THR A 186 -5.21 -1.23 -8.04
C THR A 186 -4.73 -2.57 -8.59
N LYS A 187 -4.64 -3.61 -7.73
CA LYS A 187 -4.19 -4.94 -8.11
C LYS A 187 -5.07 -5.61 -9.17
N SER A 188 -6.35 -5.24 -9.26
CA SER A 188 -7.22 -5.70 -10.34
C SER A 188 -6.70 -5.35 -11.74
N MET A 189 -5.93 -4.27 -11.86
CA MET A 189 -5.36 -3.78 -13.12
C MET A 189 -3.91 -4.22 -13.32
N THR A 190 -3.13 -4.29 -12.24
CA THR A 190 -1.67 -4.47 -12.32
C THR A 190 -1.16 -5.81 -11.79
N GLY A 191 -2.03 -6.63 -11.20
CA GLY A 191 -1.64 -7.74 -10.34
C GLY A 191 -0.99 -7.26 -9.04
N HIS A 192 -0.36 -8.19 -8.32
CA HIS A 192 0.36 -7.93 -7.09
C HIS A 192 1.87 -7.83 -7.33
N LEU A 193 2.39 -6.60 -7.22
CA LEU A 193 3.79 -6.26 -7.47
C LEU A 193 4.70 -6.49 -6.26
N ILE A 194 4.33 -7.39 -5.36
CA ILE A 194 5.08 -7.76 -4.15
C ILE A 194 5.58 -6.51 -3.41
N GLY A 195 6.89 -6.25 -3.35
CA GLY A 195 7.48 -5.16 -2.59
C GLY A 195 7.19 -3.77 -3.18
N ALA A 196 6.88 -3.68 -4.47
CA ALA A 196 6.59 -2.43 -5.19
C ALA A 196 5.10 -2.01 -5.12
N ALA A 197 4.22 -2.88 -4.63
CA ALA A 197 2.78 -2.66 -4.65
C ALA A 197 2.38 -1.32 -4.03
N GLY A 198 2.79 -1.07 -2.77
CA GLY A 198 2.46 0.17 -2.06
C GLY A 198 2.95 1.45 -2.76
N GLY A 199 4.05 1.38 -3.52
CA GLY A 199 4.61 2.52 -4.24
C GLY A 199 3.73 2.94 -5.40
N ILE A 200 3.33 1.97 -6.25
CA ILE A 200 2.42 2.25 -7.38
C ILE A 200 1.04 2.63 -6.85
N GLU A 201 0.58 1.97 -5.80
CA GLU A 201 -0.71 2.23 -5.16
C GLU A 201 -0.79 3.65 -4.60
N ALA A 202 0.28 4.15 -3.97
CA ALA A 202 0.35 5.53 -3.52
C ALA A 202 0.31 6.52 -4.70
N VAL A 203 1.06 6.26 -5.78
CA VAL A 203 1.02 7.08 -7.00
C VAL A 203 -0.40 7.09 -7.58
N ALA A 204 -1.06 5.94 -7.67
CA ALA A 204 -2.44 5.84 -8.16
C ALA A 204 -3.40 6.68 -7.30
N CYS A 205 -3.33 6.57 -5.97
CA CYS A 205 -4.14 7.38 -5.05
C CYS A 205 -3.94 8.89 -5.28
N ILE A 206 -2.70 9.33 -5.47
CA ILE A 206 -2.37 10.75 -5.72
C ILE A 206 -2.97 11.23 -7.05
N GLN A 207 -3.00 10.38 -8.07
CA GLN A 207 -3.51 10.73 -9.41
C GLN A 207 -5.04 10.76 -9.51
N VAL A 208 -5.79 10.19 -8.54
CA VAL A 208 -7.27 10.20 -8.51
C VAL A 208 -7.86 11.63 -8.37
N ARG A 209 -7.02 12.66 -8.22
CA ARG A 209 -7.29 14.09 -8.03
C ARG A 209 -8.18 14.82 -9.05
N SER A 210 -8.89 14.15 -9.96
CA SER A 210 -9.79 14.80 -10.91
C SER A 210 -11.29 14.72 -10.55
N SER A 211 -11.70 13.96 -9.52
CA SER A 211 -13.14 13.84 -9.19
C SER A 211 -13.52 13.54 -7.74
N CYS A 212 -12.55 13.29 -6.85
CA CYS A 212 -12.80 13.15 -5.40
C CYS A 212 -11.81 14.06 -4.66
N LEU A 213 -12.32 15.05 -3.95
CA LEU A 213 -11.53 15.92 -3.07
C LEU A 213 -10.94 15.07 -1.95
N LEU A 214 -9.61 14.98 -1.85
CA LEU A 214 -8.92 14.42 -0.67
C LEU A 214 -9.14 15.31 0.56
#